data_AF-A0A432DT40-F1
#
_entry.id   AF-A0A432DT40-F1
#
_cell.length_a   1.000
_cell.length_b   1.000
_cell.length_c   1.000
_cell.angle_alpha   90.00
_cell.angle_beta   90.00
_cell.angle_gamma   90.00
#
_symmetry.space_group_name_H-M   'P 1'
#
loop_
_entity.id
_entity.type
_entity.pdbx_description
1 polymer ?
#
loop_
_entity_poly.entity_id
_entity_poly.type
_entity_poly.pdbx_seq_one_letter_code
_entity_poly.pdbx_strand_id
1 'polypeptide(L)'
;MDYRIIVTDDENLKGMESIDEKIIFLTSKEYAEYSKFNYMNRFKTYYSKVFRCDDKKDTYIFMIEGTTTGLTYLIKRTAVGWKVDIISHWMS
;
A
#
# COMPACT_ATOMS: atom_id res chain seq x y z
N MET A 1 -11.33 -12.97 -7.95
CA MET A 1 -9.90 -13.16 -7.60
C MET A 1 -9.52 -11.97 -6.77
N ASP A 2 -9.37 -12.15 -5.47
CA ASP A 2 -9.07 -11.06 -4.54
C ASP A 2 -7.55 -10.88 -4.48
N TYR A 3 -7.07 -9.79 -5.08
CA TYR A 3 -5.67 -9.38 -4.99
C TYR A 3 -5.61 -7.93 -4.52
N ARG A 4 -4.57 -7.58 -3.76
CA ARG A 4 -4.33 -6.21 -3.31
C ARG A 4 -3.37 -5.51 -4.23
N ILE A 5 -3.54 -4.20 -4.38
CA ILE A 5 -2.62 -3.36 -5.17
C ILE A 5 -1.92 -2.41 -4.21
N ILE A 6 -0.59 -2.47 -4.23
CA ILE A 6 0.27 -1.52 -3.53
C ILE A 6 0.92 -0.62 -4.57
N VAL A 7 0.71 0.69 -4.44
CA VAL A 7 1.37 1.67 -5.29
C VAL A 7 2.59 2.24 -4.57
N THR A 8 3.77 2.02 -5.14
CA THR A 8 5.03 2.56 -4.61
C THR A 8 6.10 2.67 -5.70
N ASP A 9 6.86 3.77 -5.67
CA ASP A 9 8.04 3.98 -6.52
C ASP A 9 9.35 3.57 -5.80
N ASP A 10 9.28 3.04 -4.57
CA ASP A 10 10.45 2.59 -3.80
C ASP A 10 10.75 1.10 -4.05
N GLU A 11 11.91 0.82 -4.64
CA GLU A 11 12.35 -0.55 -4.98
C GLU A 11 12.52 -1.46 -3.75
N ASN A 12 12.81 -0.91 -2.56
CA ASN A 12 12.93 -1.73 -1.35
C ASN A 12 11.58 -2.28 -0.88
N LEU A 13 10.50 -1.54 -1.16
CA LEU A 13 9.14 -1.96 -0.79
C LEU A 13 8.56 -2.97 -1.78
N LYS A 14 8.95 -2.91 -3.05
CA LYS A 14 8.60 -3.93 -4.05
C LYS A 14 9.15 -5.33 -3.69
N GLY A 15 10.23 -5.37 -2.90
CA GLY A 15 10.84 -6.61 -2.41
C GLY A 15 10.18 -7.22 -1.16
N MET A 16 9.06 -6.66 -0.66
CA MET A 16 8.34 -7.27 0.46
C MET A 16 7.65 -8.57 0.00
N GLU A 17 8.07 -9.71 0.56
CA GLU A 17 7.35 -10.97 0.42
C GLU A 17 6.04 -10.91 1.22
N SER A 18 4.91 -11.24 0.57
CA SER A 18 3.64 -11.45 1.24
C SER A 18 3.48 -12.94 1.57
N ILE A 19 3.14 -13.24 2.82
CA ILE A 19 3.07 -14.63 3.31
C ILE A 19 1.77 -15.32 2.85
N ASP A 20 0.64 -14.62 2.82
CA ASP A 20 -0.68 -15.24 2.62
C ASP A 20 -1.57 -14.61 1.54
N GLU A 21 -1.18 -13.48 0.93
CA GLU A 21 -2.02 -12.74 -0.01
C GLU A 21 -1.34 -12.47 -1.35
N LYS A 22 -2.13 -12.51 -2.44
CA LYS A 22 -1.68 -12.08 -3.77
C LYS A 22 -1.65 -10.55 -3.81
N ILE A 23 -0.45 -9.98 -3.78
CA ILE A 23 -0.22 -8.54 -3.86
C ILE A 23 0.44 -8.20 -5.19
N ILE A 24 -0.08 -7.19 -5.88
CA ILE A 24 0.53 -6.61 -7.08
C ILE A 24 1.16 -5.27 -6.67
N PHE A 25 2.47 -5.14 -6.88
CA PHE A 25 3.18 -3.87 -6.73
C PHE A 25 3.20 -3.13 -8.05
N LEU A 26 2.81 -1.86 -8.03
CA LEU A 26 2.83 -0.97 -9.19
C LEU A 26 3.54 0.34 -8.81
N THR A 27 4.33 0.88 -9.72
CA THR A 27 4.77 2.29 -9.67
C THR A 27 3.58 3.22 -9.86
N SER A 28 3.77 4.50 -9.54
CA SER A 28 2.76 5.54 -9.80
C SER A 28 2.37 5.59 -11.29
N LYS A 29 3.35 5.38 -12.18
CA LYS A 29 3.14 5.33 -13.64
C LYS A 29 2.36 4.08 -14.07
N GLU A 30 2.72 2.91 -13.56
CA GLU A 30 2.03 1.66 -13.88
C GLU A 30 0.59 1.67 -13.34
N TYR A 31 0.37 2.25 -12.16
CA TYR A 31 -0.97 2.42 -11.60
C TYR A 31 -1.83 3.36 -12.44
N ALA A 32 -1.26 4.45 -12.96
CA ALA A 32 -1.98 5.36 -13.85
C ALA A 32 -2.46 4.65 -15.13
N GLU A 33 -1.68 3.74 -15.70
CA GLU A 33 -2.12 2.92 -16.84
C GLU A 33 -3.13 1.86 -16.41
N TYR A 34 -2.87 1.14 -15.31
CA TYR A 34 -3.79 0.14 -14.76
C TYR A 34 -5.19 0.70 -14.48
N SER A 35 -5.27 1.92 -13.93
CA SER A 35 -6.54 2.58 -13.58
C SER A 35 -7.39 2.94 -14.80
N LYS A 36 -6.78 3.24 -15.95
CA LYS A 36 -7.50 3.52 -17.20
C LYS A 36 -8.28 2.31 -17.71
N PHE A 37 -7.68 1.11 -17.61
CA PHE A 37 -8.33 -0.14 -18.01
C PHE A 37 -9.35 -0.62 -16.97
N ASN A 38 -9.10 -0.38 -15.68
CA ASN A 38 -10.00 -0.79 -14.59
C ASN A 38 -11.11 0.21 -14.26
N TYR A 39 -11.18 1.37 -14.91
CA TYR A 39 -12.27 2.33 -14.69
C TYR A 39 -13.67 1.72 -14.96
N MET A 40 -13.76 0.69 -15.82
CA MET A 40 -14.99 -0.07 -16.05
C MET A 40 -15.28 -1.16 -15.00
N ASN A 41 -14.30 -1.53 -14.18
CA ASN A 41 -14.40 -2.64 -13.26
C ASN A 41 -14.62 -2.11 -11.84
N ARG A 42 -15.88 -2.14 -11.38
CA ARG A 42 -16.34 -1.75 -10.03
C ARG A 42 -15.82 -2.68 -8.92
N PHE A 43 -14.65 -3.30 -9.08
CA PHE A 43 -14.05 -4.07 -8.01
C PHE A 43 -13.53 -3.09 -6.97
N LYS A 44 -14.15 -3.12 -5.79
CA LYS A 44 -13.67 -2.47 -4.57
C LYS A 44 -12.38 -3.15 -4.10
N THR A 45 -11.31 -3.05 -4.88
CA THR A 45 -10.00 -3.53 -4.47
C THR A 45 -9.44 -2.53 -3.46
N TYR A 46 -9.26 -2.99 -2.23
CA TYR A 46 -8.62 -2.27 -1.13
C TYR A 46 -7.41 -1.49 -1.66
N TYR A 47 -7.53 -0.16 -1.68
CA TYR A 47 -6.53 0.68 -2.28
C TYR A 47 -5.45 0.94 -1.24
N SER A 48 -4.23 0.53 -1.56
CA SER A 48 -3.12 0.59 -0.63
C SER A 48 -2.02 1.51 -1.15
N LYS A 49 -1.91 2.71 -0.57
CA LYS A 49 -0.86 3.70 -0.90
C LYS A 49 0.31 3.55 0.04
N VAL A 50 1.54 3.53 -0.48
CA VAL A 50 2.73 3.70 0.36
C VAL A 50 3.48 4.96 -0.03
N PHE A 51 3.69 5.85 0.94
CA PHE A 51 4.47 7.07 0.78
C PHE A 51 5.67 7.05 1.71
N ARG A 52 6.83 7.50 1.21
CA ARG A 52 7.97 7.76 2.07
C ARG A 52 7.70 9.01 2.92
N CYS A 53 8.06 8.95 4.20
CA CYS A 53 8.07 10.13 5.04
C CYS A 53 9.31 10.97 4.68
N ASP A 54 9.10 12.15 4.10
CA ASP A 54 10.21 13.04 3.68
C ASP A 54 11.12 13.43 4.86
N ASP A 55 10.55 13.51 6.06
CA ASP A 55 11.22 13.89 7.30
C ASP A 55 11.90 12.73 8.04
N LYS A 56 11.65 11.47 7.64
CA LYS A 56 12.11 10.29 8.38
C LYS A 56 12.71 9.23 7.46
N LYS A 57 13.99 8.93 7.70
CA LYS A 57 14.71 7.86 6.99
C LYS A 57 14.01 6.50 7.19
N ASP A 58 13.93 5.75 6.10
CA ASP A 58 13.39 4.38 6.02
C ASP A 58 12.03 4.22 6.70
N THR A 59 11.23 5.28 6.68
CA THR A 59 9.90 5.34 7.29
C THR A 59 8.87 5.66 6.22
N TYR A 60 7.75 4.95 6.26
CA TYR A 60 6.73 4.97 5.24
C TYR A 60 5.34 4.99 5.86
N ILE A 61 4.40 5.67 5.22
CA ILE A 61 2.98 5.63 5.54
C ILE A 61 2.31 4.68 4.56
N PHE A 62 1.66 3.65 5.09
CA PHE A 62 0.86 2.72 4.32
C PHE A 62 -0.62 2.91 4.67
N MET A 63 -1.42 3.33 3.70
CA MET A 63 -2.84 3.56 3.89
C MET A 63 -3.64 2.53 3.12
N ILE A 64 -4.54 1.82 3.79
CA ILE A 64 -5.54 0.95 3.19
C ILE A 64 -6.88 1.66 3.30
N GLU A 65 -7.51 1.98 2.17
CA GLU A 65 -8.81 2.64 2.13
C GLU A 65 -9.83 1.75 1.41
N GLY A 66 -10.97 1.55 2.07
CA GLY A 66 -12.18 0.95 1.53
C GLY A 66 -13.36 1.93 1.62
N THR A 67 -14.54 1.53 1.16
CA THR A 67 -15.73 2.41 1.16
C THR A 67 -16.19 2.81 2.56
N THR A 68 -16.06 1.92 3.54
CA THR A 68 -16.61 2.08 4.90
C THR A 68 -15.54 1.99 5.98
N THR A 69 -14.29 1.77 5.60
CA THR A 69 -13.18 1.53 6.53
C THR A 69 -11.89 2.13 5.98
N GLY A 70 -11.06 2.66 6.84
CA GLY A 70 -9.68 3.02 6.49
C GLY A 70 -8.71 2.71 7.63
N LEU A 71 -7.51 2.29 7.25
CA LEU A 71 -6.40 1.97 8.16
C LEU A 71 -5.15 2.68 7.67
N THR A 72 -4.41 3.28 8.59
CA THR A 72 -3.10 3.89 8.30
C THR A 72 -2.05 3.26 9.20
N TYR A 73 -1.01 2.75 8.56
CA TYR A 73 0.15 2.16 9.20
C TYR A 73 1.37 3.07 9.02
N LEU A 74 2.20 3.13 10.04
CA LEU A 74 3.57 3.62 9.98
C LEU A 74 4.50 2.42 9.89
N ILE A 75 5.22 2.30 8.80
CA ILE A 75 6.17 1.23 8.54
C ILE A 75 7.57 1.81 8.64
N LYS A 76 8.43 1.22 9.46
CA LYS A 76 9.81 1.67 9.63
C LYS A 76 10.78 0.50 9.48
N ARG A 77 11.80 0.65 8.64
CA ARG A 77 12.89 -0.33 8.55
C ARG A 77 13.78 -0.22 9.80
N THR A 78 14.14 -1.37 10.33
CA THR A 78 15.05 -1.53 11.47
C THR A 78 16.17 -2.49 11.08
N ALA A 79 17.19 -2.63 11.92
CA ALA A 79 18.30 -3.55 11.69
C ALA A 79 17.87 -5.03 11.61
N VAL A 80 16.73 -5.38 12.21
CA VAL A 80 16.23 -6.76 12.33
C VAL A 80 15.04 -7.05 11.40
N GLY A 81 14.60 -6.08 10.60
CA GLY A 81 13.43 -6.21 9.74
C GLY A 81 12.54 -4.97 9.78
N TRP A 82 11.22 -5.16 9.62
CA TRP A 82 10.26 -4.07 9.55
C TRP A 82 9.46 -3.95 10.85
N LYS A 83 9.34 -2.73 11.37
CA LYS A 83 8.39 -2.38 12.42
C LYS A 83 7.14 -1.78 11.78
N VAL A 84 5.96 -2.24 12.20
CA VAL A 84 4.66 -1.79 11.68
C VAL A 84 3.78 -1.38 12.84
N ASP A 85 3.37 -0.11 12.87
CA ASP A 85 2.47 0.45 13.89
C ASP A 85 1.18 0.95 13.21
N ILE A 86 0.00 0.74 13.80
CA ILE A 86 -1.25 1.39 13.34
C ILE A 86 -1.32 2.78 13.96
N ILE A 87 -1.41 3.82 13.14
CA ILE A 87 -1.42 5.21 13.59
C ILE A 87 -2.76 5.91 13.37
N SER A 88 -3.65 5.34 12.55
CA SER A 88 -5.02 5.82 12.38
C SER A 88 -5.93 4.69 11.92
N HIS A 89 -7.18 4.73 12.36
CA HIS A 89 -8.25 3.90 11.83
C HIS A 89 -9.57 4.66 11.85
N TRP A 90 -10.42 4.41 10.87
CA TRP A 90 -11.78 4.94 10.85
C TRP A 90 -12.76 3.90 10.28
N MET A 91 -14.01 3.98 10.74
CA MET A 91 -15.14 3.22 10.22
C MET A 91 -16.35 4.16 10.15
N SER A 92 -17.07 4.13 9.03
CA SER A 92 -18.26 4.96 8.79
C SER A 92 -19.54 4.13 8.76
#